data_AF-A0A7C5VQH2-F1
#
_entry.id   AF-A0A7C5VQH2-F1
#
_cell.length_a   1.000
_cell.length_b   1.000
_cell.length_c   1.000
_cell.angle_alpha   90.00
_cell.angle_beta   90.00
_cell.angle_gamma   90.00
#
_symmetry.space_group_name_H-M   'P 1'
#
loop_
_entity.id
_entity.type
_entity.pdbx_description
1 polymer ?
#
loop_
_entity_poly.entity_id
_entity_poly.type
_entity_poly.pdbx_seq_one_letter_code
_entity_poly.pdbx_strand_id
1 'polypeptide(L)'
;MTETEKLFNNILIEAIDEGLLILSESGREVVYSHLHNYYGLKKEDIPKNLATFLNCIRKIFGSGAFVIEKAIIKTLYKKLD
;
A
#
# COMPACT_ATOMS: atom_id res chain seq x y z
N MET A 1 -17.54 11.52 3.79
CA MET A 1 -16.18 11.27 4.29
C MET A 1 -15.78 12.49 5.10
N THR A 2 -15.42 12.31 6.36
CA THR A 2 -15.01 13.41 7.24
C THR A 2 -13.61 13.94 6.84
N GLU A 3 -13.23 15.12 7.31
CA GLU A 3 -11.87 15.65 7.07
C GLU A 3 -10.81 14.76 7.73
N THR A 4 -11.11 14.19 8.90
CA THR A 4 -10.24 13.21 9.57
C THR A 4 -10.04 11.95 8.73
N GLU A 5 -11.09 11.42 8.12
CA GLU A 5 -10.99 10.25 7.23
C GLU A 5 -10.15 10.56 5.98
N LYS A 6 -10.29 11.75 5.39
CA LYS A 6 -9.45 12.19 4.26
C LYS A 6 -7.98 12.26 4.66
N LEU A 7 -7.69 12.88 5.80
CA LEU A 7 -6.32 12.99 6.32
C LEU A 7 -5.70 11.62 6.54
N PHE A 8 -6.43 10.72 7.20
CA PHE A 8 -5.95 9.35 7.44
C PHE A 8 -5.70 8.60 6.13
N ASN A 9 -6.59 8.72 5.14
CA ASN A 9 -6.42 8.07 3.84
C ASN A 9 -5.17 8.57 3.11
N ASN A 10 -4.86 9.86 3.17
CA ASN A 10 -3.64 10.41 2.58
C ASN A 10 -2.39 9.87 3.29
N ILE A 11 -2.39 9.87 4.62
CA ILE A 11 -1.30 9.30 5.43
C ILE A 11 -1.09 7.82 5.10
N LEU A 12 -2.18 7.05 4.96
CA LEU A 12 -2.12 5.64 4.60
C LEU A 12 -1.53 5.42 3.20
N ILE A 13 -1.93 6.23 2.21
CA ILE A 13 -1.37 6.17 0.85
C ILE A 13 0.13 6.45 0.87
N GLU A 14 0.57 7.47 1.60
CA GLU A 14 1.99 7.78 1.76
C GLU A 14 2.76 6.66 2.45
N ALA A 15 2.18 6.07 3.50
CA ALA A 15 2.80 4.97 4.24
C ALA A 15 2.97 3.72 3.37
N ILE A 16 1.98 3.43 2.51
CA ILE A 16 2.06 2.36 1.51
C ILE A 16 3.15 2.66 0.50
N ASP A 17 3.19 3.89 -0.01
CA ASP A 17 4.14 4.30 -1.04
C ASP A 17 5.59 4.20 -0.58
N GLU A 18 5.89 4.69 0.62
CA GLU A 18 7.22 4.61 1.23
C GLU A 18 7.53 3.19 1.73
N GLY A 19 6.54 2.47 2.28
CA GLY A 19 6.71 1.09 2.74
C GLY A 19 7.06 0.12 1.60
N LEU A 20 6.58 0.37 0.38
CA LEU A 20 6.93 -0.42 -0.81
C LEU A 20 8.37 -0.17 -1.31
N LEU A 21 9.03 0.93 -0.90
CA LEU A 21 10.40 1.23 -1.33
C LEU A 21 11.44 0.23 -0.83
N ILE A 22 11.10 -0.65 0.12
CA ILE A 22 11.96 -1.78 0.49
C ILE A 22 12.27 -2.71 -0.69
N LEU A 23 11.43 -2.67 -1.75
CA LEU A 23 11.57 -3.44 -2.98
C LEU A 23 12.36 -2.71 -4.06
N SER A 24 12.82 -1.47 -3.81
CA SER A 24 13.24 -0.43 -4.77
C SER A 24 12.09 0.35 -5.42
N GLU A 25 12.42 1.47 -6.08
CA GLU A 25 11.47 2.29 -6.84
C GLU A 25 10.76 1.46 -7.93
N SER A 26 11.51 0.70 -8.72
CA SER A 26 10.93 -0.14 -9.78
C SER A 26 10.03 -1.24 -9.21
N GLY A 27 10.41 -1.83 -8.07
CA GLY A 27 9.59 -2.80 -7.36
C GLY A 27 8.24 -2.24 -6.94
N ARG A 28 8.21 -1.01 -6.41
CA ARG A 28 6.97 -0.29 -6.09
C ARG A 28 6.10 -0.06 -7.32
N GLU A 29 6.68 0.41 -8.42
CA GLU A 29 5.93 0.64 -9.66
C GLU A 29 5.34 -0.64 -10.24
N VAL A 30 6.04 -1.78 -10.12
CA VAL A 30 5.52 -3.09 -10.52
C VAL A 30 4.31 -3.48 -9.68
N VAL A 31 4.32 -3.22 -8.37
CA VAL A 31 3.17 -3.50 -7.50
C VAL A 31 1.95 -2.68 -7.91
N TYR A 32 2.11 -1.36 -8.13
CA TYR A 32 0.99 -0.53 -8.57
C TYR A 32 0.50 -0.90 -9.98
N SER A 33 1.41 -1.22 -10.89
CA SER A 33 1.04 -1.67 -12.23
C SER A 33 0.26 -2.99 -12.18
N HIS A 34 0.68 -3.95 -11.35
CA HIS A 34 -0.03 -5.21 -11.18
C HIS A 34 -1.42 -4.99 -10.53
N LEU A 35 -1.49 -4.11 -9.54
CA LEU A 35 -2.75 -3.75 -8.89
C LEU A 35 -3.74 -3.12 -9.88
N HIS A 36 -3.27 -2.18 -10.71
CA HIS A 36 -4.09 -1.55 -11.74
C HIS A 36 -4.52 -2.56 -12.81
N ASN A 37 -3.57 -3.31 -13.38
CA ASN A 37 -3.83 -4.16 -14.55
C ASN A 37 -4.69 -5.38 -14.23
N TYR A 38 -4.56 -5.96 -13.02
CA TYR A 38 -5.25 -7.21 -12.67
C TYR A 38 -6.44 -7.02 -11.74
N TYR A 39 -6.52 -5.90 -11.03
CA TYR A 39 -7.61 -5.61 -10.08
C TYR A 39 -8.36 -4.30 -10.39
N GLY A 40 -7.91 -3.53 -11.38
CA GLY A 40 -8.51 -2.22 -11.71
C GLY A 40 -8.37 -1.18 -10.60
N LEU A 41 -7.56 -1.45 -9.57
CA LEU A 41 -7.48 -0.62 -8.38
C LEU A 41 -6.34 0.40 -8.52
N LYS A 42 -6.68 1.69 -8.44
CA LYS A 42 -5.72 2.79 -8.45
C LYS A 42 -5.16 3.04 -7.05
N LYS A 43 -4.00 3.68 -6.99
CA LYS A 43 -3.30 4.00 -5.73
C LYS A 43 -4.21 4.79 -4.77
N GLU A 44 -4.96 5.76 -5.28
CA GLU A 44 -5.81 6.65 -4.51
C GLU A 44 -7.04 5.93 -3.92
N ASP A 45 -7.42 4.79 -4.50
CA ASP A 45 -8.56 3.98 -4.07
C ASP A 45 -8.17 2.89 -3.06
N ILE A 46 -6.87 2.68 -2.81
CA ILE A 46 -6.37 1.66 -1.88
C ILE A 46 -6.98 1.78 -0.47
N PRO A 47 -7.09 2.97 0.15
CA PRO A 47 -7.68 3.09 1.49
C PRO A 47 -9.10 2.52 1.59
N LYS A 48 -9.88 2.58 0.50
CA LYS A 48 -11.25 2.04 0.44
C LYS A 48 -11.29 0.55 0.12
N ASN A 49 -10.22 0.00 -0.46
CA ASN A 49 -10.12 -1.38 -0.93
C ASN A 49 -8.82 -2.06 -0.45
N LEU A 50 -8.49 -1.88 0.83
CA LEU A 50 -7.22 -2.36 1.40
C LEU A 50 -7.06 -3.88 1.28
N ALA A 51 -8.15 -4.65 1.41
CA ALA A 51 -8.15 -6.09 1.25
C ALA A 51 -7.64 -6.55 -0.14
N THR A 52 -8.03 -5.83 -1.20
CA THR A 52 -7.59 -6.11 -2.57
C THR A 52 -6.09 -5.83 -2.73
N PHE A 53 -5.59 -4.74 -2.14
CA PHE A 53 -4.17 -4.44 -2.11
C PHE A 53 -3.37 -5.52 -1.37
N LEU A 54 -3.80 -5.92 -0.17
CA LEU A 54 -3.14 -6.97 0.62
C LEU A 54 -3.15 -8.32 -0.12
N ASN A 55 -4.24 -8.65 -0.80
CA ASN A 55 -4.31 -9.85 -1.63
C ASN A 55 -3.34 -9.78 -2.82
N CYS A 56 -3.24 -8.62 -3.48
CA CYS A 56 -2.30 -8.37 -4.57
C CYS A 56 -0.85 -8.64 -4.14
N ILE A 57 -0.38 -8.02 -3.05
CA ILE A 57 1.00 -8.24 -2.56
C ILE A 57 1.24 -9.69 -2.13
N ARG A 58 0.25 -10.37 -1.52
CA ARG A 58 0.37 -11.79 -1.17
C ARG A 58 0.44 -12.69 -2.40
N LYS A 59 -0.27 -12.37 -3.48
CA LYS A 59 -0.15 -13.12 -4.75
C LYS A 59 1.20 -12.93 -5.42
N ILE A 60 1.78 -11.73 -5.38
CA ILE A 60 3.08 -11.43 -5.98
C ILE A 60 4.22 -12.06 -5.16
N PHE A 61 4.22 -11.85 -3.84
CA PHE A 61 5.37 -12.14 -2.98
C PHE A 61 5.20 -13.36 -2.07
N GLY A 62 4.03 -13.99 -2.04
CA GLY A 62 3.76 -15.13 -1.16
C GLY A 62 4.02 -14.79 0.31
N SER A 63 4.81 -15.62 0.99
CA SER A 63 5.22 -15.38 2.38
C SER A 63 6.05 -14.11 2.57
N GLY A 64 6.73 -13.63 1.53
CA GLY A 64 7.49 -12.37 1.55
C GLY A 64 6.62 -11.14 1.75
N ALA A 65 5.31 -11.22 1.46
CA ALA A 65 4.37 -10.13 1.69
C ALA A 65 4.34 -9.67 3.15
N PHE A 66 4.61 -10.55 4.11
CA PHE A 66 4.68 -10.19 5.53
C PHE A 66 5.73 -9.12 5.82
N VAL A 67 6.87 -9.14 5.12
CA VAL A 67 7.94 -8.15 5.30
C VAL A 67 7.48 -6.79 4.77
N ILE A 68 6.76 -6.77 3.65
CA ILE A 68 6.18 -5.57 3.04
C ILE A 68 5.09 -4.98 3.94
N GLU A 69 4.13 -5.81 4.38
CA GLU A 69 3.06 -5.39 5.31
C GLU A 69 3.66 -4.76 6.59
N LYS A 70 4.72 -5.38 7.14
CA LYS A 70 5.42 -4.84 8.32
C LYS A 70 6.13 -3.51 8.05
N ALA A 71 6.70 -3.32 6.86
CA ALA A 71 7.32 -2.05 6.48
C ALA A 71 6.27 -0.94 6.38
N ILE A 72 5.14 -1.20 5.71
CA ILE A 72 4.02 -0.26 5.59
C ILE A 72 3.47 0.13 6.97
N ILE A 73 3.25 -0.85 7.86
CA ILE A 73 2.76 -0.58 9.22
C ILE A 73 3.75 0.30 10.00
N LYS A 74 5.06 0.00 9.93
CA LYS A 74 6.09 0.84 10.58
C LYS A 74 6.07 2.27 10.07
N THR A 75 5.94 2.46 8.76
CA THR A 75 5.86 3.79 8.16
C THR A 75 4.57 4.51 8.57
N LEU A 76 3.45 3.79 8.62
CA LEU A 76 2.16 4.35 9.04
C LEU A 76 2.24 4.88 10.47
N TYR A 77 2.77 4.09 11.41
CA TYR A 77 2.93 4.54 12.81
C TYR A 77 3.78 5.81 12.90
N LYS A 78 4.91 5.87 12.20
CA LYS A 78 5.78 7.06 12.16
C LYS A 78 5.10 8.32 11.62
N LYS A 79 4.05 8.18 10.81
CA LYS A 79 3.31 9.29 10.21
C LYS A 79 2.06 9.69 11.01
N LEU A 80 1.64 8.83 11.95
CA LEU A 80 0.51 9.11 12.85
C LEU A 80 0.95 9.78 14.16
N ASP A 81 2.23 9.64 14.51
CA ASP A 81 2.91 10.40 15.58
C ASP A 81 3.13 11.87 15.16
#